data_AF-A0A8E0IMR9-F1
#
_entry.id   AF-A0A8E0IMR9-F1
#
_cell.length_a   1.000
_cell.length_b   1.000
_cell.length_c   1.000
_cell.angle_alpha   90.00
_cell.angle_beta   90.00
_cell.angle_gamma   90.00
#
_symmetry.space_group_name_H-M   'P 1'
#
loop_
_entity.id
_entity.type
_entity.pdbx_description
1 polymer ?
#
loop_
_entity_poly.entity_id
_entity_poly.type
_entity_poly.pdbx_seq_one_letter_code
_entity_poly.pdbx_strand_id
1 'polypeptide(L)'
;FPDWVKEAFEKNYLVWLDDRLRILMAGLFPPMIESLQHEKASVFHAQGVQFGVVTIGYLGDYLDVTNHRVVSKQQFARQYRIEKTGN
;
A
#
# COMPACT_ATOMS: atom_id res chain seq x y z
N PHE A 1 -12.18 -10.88 -1.97
CA PHE A 1 -11.31 -9.80 -1.46
C PHE A 1 -12.13 -8.53 -1.39
N PRO A 2 -11.78 -7.56 -0.53
CA PRO A 2 -12.45 -6.25 -0.52
C PRO A 2 -12.38 -5.56 -1.90
N ASP A 3 -13.40 -4.77 -2.26
CA ASP A 3 -13.51 -4.14 -3.58
C ASP A 3 -12.30 -3.26 -3.93
N TRP A 4 -11.74 -2.54 -2.94
CA TRP A 4 -10.57 -1.68 -3.14
C TRP A 4 -9.34 -2.43 -3.66
N VAL A 5 -9.19 -3.71 -3.32
CA VAL A 5 -8.05 -4.53 -3.77
C VAL A 5 -8.15 -4.73 -5.28
N LYS A 6 -9.35 -5.03 -5.78
CA LYS A 6 -9.62 -5.21 -7.20
C LYS A 6 -9.33 -3.92 -7.98
N GLU A 7 -9.85 -2.80 -7.50
CA GLU A 7 -9.61 -1.49 -8.12
C GLU A 7 -8.11 -1.13 -8.15
N ALA A 8 -7.36 -1.48 -7.10
CA ALA A 8 -5.93 -1.20 -7.04
C ALA A 8 -5.13 -1.98 -8.10
N PHE A 9 -5.53 -3.21 -8.43
CA PHE A 9 -4.96 -3.95 -9.56
C PHE A 9 -5.39 -3.35 -10.90
N GLU A 10 -6.67 -3.02 -11.08
CA GLU A 10 -7.18 -2.39 -12.31
C GLU A 10 -6.49 -1.06 -12.64
N LYS A 11 -6.16 -0.28 -11.60
CA LYS A 11 -5.44 1.00 -11.72
C LYS A 11 -3.91 0.84 -11.76
N ASN A 12 -3.39 -0.40 -11.79
CA ASN A 12 -1.95 -0.72 -11.74
C ASN A 12 -1.21 -0.17 -10.51
N TYR A 13 -1.94 0.10 -9.42
CA TYR A 13 -1.34 0.46 -8.13
C TYR A 13 -0.71 -0.76 -7.47
N LEU A 14 -1.30 -1.93 -7.70
CA LEU A 14 -0.72 -3.22 -7.37
C LEU A 14 -0.41 -3.96 -8.67
N VAL A 15 0.84 -4.37 -8.85
CA VAL A 15 1.28 -5.12 -10.04
C VAL A 15 2.17 -6.28 -9.61
N TRP A 16 1.80 -7.49 -10.00
CA TRP A 16 2.64 -8.67 -9.80
C TRP A 16 3.88 -8.60 -10.69
N LEU A 17 5.04 -8.84 -10.08
CA LEU A 17 6.35 -9.01 -10.69
C LEU A 17 6.88 -10.37 -10.25
N ASP A 18 6.44 -11.43 -10.92
CA ASP A 18 6.67 -12.82 -10.55
C ASP A 18 6.18 -13.12 -9.12
N ASP A 19 7.08 -13.46 -8.21
CA ASP A 19 6.84 -13.76 -6.80
C ASP A 19 6.82 -12.52 -5.89
N ARG A 20 6.81 -11.32 -6.48
CA ARG A 20 6.83 -10.05 -5.78
C ARG A 20 5.67 -9.17 -6.22
N LEU A 21 5.22 -8.30 -5.33
CA LEU A 21 4.18 -7.32 -5.61
C LEU A 21 4.79 -5.92 -5.61
N ARG A 22 4.72 -5.23 -6.75
CA ARG A 22 5.02 -3.80 -6.83
C ARG A 22 3.80 -3.01 -6.36
N ILE A 23 4.01 -2.10 -5.42
CA ILE A 23 2.97 -1.33 -4.75
C ILE A 23 3.25 0.16 -4.95
N LEU A 24 2.39 0.86 -5.70
CA LEU A 24 2.37 2.31 -5.79
C LEU A 24 1.60 2.86 -4.59
N MET A 25 2.30 3.16 -3.48
CA MET A 25 1.66 3.55 -2.21
C MET A 25 0.80 4.81 -2.34
N ALA A 26 1.23 5.75 -3.19
CA ALA A 26 0.46 6.96 -3.45
C ALA A 26 -0.90 6.70 -4.11
N GLY A 27 -1.03 5.63 -4.90
CA GLY A 27 -2.31 5.23 -5.52
C GLY A 27 -3.29 4.64 -4.51
N LEU A 28 -2.78 4.16 -3.37
CA LEU A 28 -3.58 3.61 -2.28
C LEU A 28 -3.99 4.66 -1.23
N PHE A 29 -3.50 5.90 -1.36
CA PHE A 29 -3.79 6.99 -0.43
C PHE A 29 -4.62 8.08 -1.13
N PRO A 30 -5.94 8.17 -0.86
CA PRO A 30 -6.84 9.05 -1.60
C PRO A 30 -6.40 10.52 -1.74
N PRO A 31 -5.85 11.18 -0.69
CA PRO A 31 -5.37 12.56 -0.81
C PRO A 31 -4.23 12.77 -1.82
N MET A 32 -3.51 11.70 -2.20
CA MET A 32 -2.39 11.77 -3.14
C MET A 32 -2.76 11.37 -4.57
N ILE A 33 -3.96 10.81 -4.81
CA ILE A 33 -4.40 10.37 -6.13
C ILE A 33 -4.48 11.55 -7.10
N GLU A 34 -4.99 12.70 -6.66
CA GLU A 34 -5.04 13.92 -7.47
C GLU A 34 -3.63 14.41 -7.85
N SER A 35 -2.67 14.28 -6.93
CA SER A 35 -1.27 14.67 -7.18
C SER A 35 -0.58 13.74 -8.19
N LEU A 36 -0.93 12.44 -8.19
CA LEU A 36 -0.48 11.47 -9.18
C LEU A 36 -1.02 11.80 -10.58
N GLN A 37 -2.29 12.19 -10.70
CA GLN A 37 -2.94 12.53 -11.97
C GLN A 37 -2.35 13.78 -12.63
N HIS A 38 -1.76 14.68 -11.84
CA HIS A 38 -1.19 15.94 -12.32
C HIS A 38 0.35 15.99 -12.31
N GLU A 39 1.01 14.84 -12.16
CA GLU A 39 2.49 14.68 -12.14
C GLU A 39 3.26 15.68 -11.25
N LYS A 40 2.65 16.20 -10.19
CA LYS A 40 3.32 17.13 -9.27
C LYS A 40 4.14 16.36 -8.24
N ALA A 41 5.38 16.04 -8.61
CA ALA A 41 6.35 15.36 -7.75
C ALA A 41 6.58 16.04 -6.38
N SER A 42 6.22 17.32 -6.23
CA SER A 42 6.41 18.11 -5.01
C SER A 42 5.52 17.70 -3.83
N VAL A 43 4.41 16.98 -4.04
CA VAL A 43 3.52 16.56 -2.94
C VAL A 43 4.08 15.35 -2.19
N PHE A 44 4.99 14.57 -2.81
CA PHE A 44 5.64 13.41 -2.17
C PHE A 44 6.57 13.77 -1.00
N HIS A 45 6.81 15.06 -0.75
CA HIS A 45 7.62 15.58 0.36
C HIS A 45 6.83 16.45 1.35
N ALA A 46 5.57 16.74 1.10
CA ALA A 46 4.87 17.86 1.76
C ALA A 46 4.49 17.63 3.24
N GLN A 47 4.66 16.43 3.78
CA GLN A 47 4.24 16.09 5.16
C GLN A 47 5.29 15.33 5.97
N GLY A 48 6.58 15.35 5.58
CA GLY A 48 7.65 14.68 6.34
C GLY A 48 7.61 13.15 6.34
N VAL A 49 6.61 12.53 5.71
CA VAL A 49 6.55 11.10 5.42
C VAL A 49 7.23 10.88 4.08
N GLN A 50 8.38 10.21 4.08
CA GLN A 50 9.02 9.80 2.84
C GLN A 50 8.16 8.72 2.18
N PHE A 51 7.28 9.12 1.27
CA PHE A 51 6.52 8.18 0.45
C PHE A 51 7.53 7.48 -0.46
N GLY A 52 7.94 6.27 -0.09
CA GLY A 52 8.51 5.32 -1.05
C GLY A 52 7.47 5.07 -2.11
N VAL A 53 7.48 5.90 -3.16
CA VAL A 53 6.42 5.98 -4.19
C VAL A 53 6.08 4.57 -4.66
N VAL A 54 7.11 3.75 -4.85
CA VAL A 54 7.00 2.33 -5.13
C VAL A 54 7.65 1.52 -4.00
N THR A 55 6.93 0.56 -3.46
CA THR A 55 7.43 -0.45 -2.52
C THR A 55 7.27 -1.84 -3.12
N ILE A 56 8.14 -2.77 -2.75
CA ILE A 56 8.03 -4.19 -3.13
C ILE A 56 7.60 -5.00 -1.89
N GLY A 57 6.53 -5.76 -2.04
CA GLY A 57 6.14 -6.81 -1.09
C GLY A 57 6.50 -8.20 -1.62
N TYR A 58 6.74 -9.13 -0.71
CA TYR A 58 7.00 -10.54 -1.01
C TYR A 58 5.81 -11.40 -0.59
N LEU A 59 5.76 -12.63 -1.11
CA LEU A 59 4.73 -13.58 -0.69
C LEU A 59 4.74 -13.78 0.83
N GLY A 60 3.56 -13.64 1.44
CA GLY A 60 3.36 -13.75 2.89
C GLY A 60 3.54 -12.46 3.68
N ASP A 61 3.94 -11.35 3.02
CA ASP A 61 3.88 -10.03 3.62
C ASP A 61 2.44 -9.51 3.72
N TYR A 62 2.25 -8.53 4.60
CA TYR A 62 0.99 -7.86 4.85
C TYR A 62 1.10 -6.41 4.39
N LEU A 63 0.13 -5.96 3.60
CA LEU A 63 0.01 -4.55 3.21
C LEU A 63 -0.83 -3.79 4.23
N ASP A 64 -0.18 -2.94 5.03
CA ASP A 64 -0.85 -2.03 5.95
C ASP A 64 -1.06 -0.68 5.23
N VAL A 65 -2.23 -0.53 4.62
CA VAL A 65 -2.61 0.68 3.88
C VAL A 65 -2.77 1.87 4.84
N THR A 66 -3.25 1.65 6.07
CA THR A 66 -3.46 2.71 7.07
C THR A 66 -2.15 3.40 7.44
N ASN A 67 -1.10 2.61 7.65
CA ASN A 67 0.23 3.11 8.01
C ASN A 67 1.20 3.16 6.83
N HIS A 68 0.71 3.00 5.60
CA HIS A 68 1.47 3.13 4.35
C HIS A 68 2.76 2.29 4.29
N ARG A 69 2.68 1.04 4.75
CA ARG A 69 3.87 0.17 4.85
C ARG A 69 3.57 -1.28 4.51
N VAL A 70 4.60 -1.96 4.02
CA VAL A 70 4.61 -3.42 3.94
C VAL A 70 5.19 -3.97 5.24
N VAL A 71 4.52 -4.97 5.80
CA VAL A 71 4.86 -5.58 7.09
C VAL A 71 5.17 -7.04 6.84
N SER A 72 6.36 -7.47 7.21
CA SER A 72 6.71 -8.90 7.13
C SER A 72 5.81 -9.74 8.03
N LYS A 73 5.63 -11.01 7.70
CA LYS A 73 4.87 -11.96 8.54
C LYS A 73 5.32 -11.96 10.00
N GLN A 74 6.63 -11.88 10.24
CA GLN A 74 7.19 -11.85 11.60
C GLN A 74 6.84 -10.56 12.35
N GLN A 75 6.93 -9.41 11.68
CA GLN A 75 6.53 -8.13 12.29
C GLN A 75 5.03 -8.08 12.53
N PHE A 76 4.23 -8.60 11.59
CA PHE A 76 2.77 -8.67 11.73
C PHE A 76 2.40 -9.46 12.98
N ALA A 77 2.96 -10.66 13.15
CA ALA A 77 2.71 -11.50 14.32
C ALA A 77 3.13 -10.85 15.66
N ARG A 78 4.09 -9.92 15.64
CA ARG A 78 4.56 -9.20 16.84
C ARG A 78 3.75 -7.95 17.16
N GLN A 79 3.26 -7.24 16.14
CA GLN A 79 2.71 -5.89 16.28
C GLN A 79 1.20 -5.82 16.10
N TYR A 80 0.58 -6.84 15.51
CA TYR A 80 -0.83 -6.85 15.15
C TYR A 80 -1.55 -8.00 15.84
N ARG A 81 -2.86 -7.84 16.01
CA ARG A 81 -3.77 -8.91 16.41
C ARG A 81 -4.94 -8.92 15.44
N ILE A 82 -5.35 -10.12 15.04
CA ILE A 82 -6.56 -10.29 14.24
C ILE A 82 -7.72 -10.32 15.23
N GLU A 83 -8.50 -9.26 15.24
CA GLU A 83 -9.76 -9.25 15.98
C GLU A 83 -10.82 -9.96 15.14
N LYS A 84 -11.46 -10.98 15.72
CA LYS A 84 -12.69 -11.51 15.14
C LYS A 84 -13.79 -10.50 15.47
N THR A 85 -14.31 -9.84 14.45
CA THR A 85 -15.54 -9.07 14.60
C THR A 85 -16.65 -10.05 15.01
N GLY A 86 -17.36 -9.73 16.09
CA GLY A 86 -18.40 -10.59 16.67
C GLY A 86 -19.58 -10.81 15.71
N ASN A 87 -20.25 -11.95 15.92
CA ASN A 87 -21.37 -12.53 15.15
C ASN A 87 -22.34 -11.55 14.48
#